data_AF-A0AAW1IWJ5-F1
#
_entry.id   AF-A0AAW1IWJ5-F1
#
_cell.length_a   1.000
_cell.length_b   1.000
_cell.length_c   1.000
_cell.angle_alpha   90.00
_cell.angle_beta   90.00
_cell.angle_gamma   90.00
#
_symmetry.space_group_name_H-M   'P 1'
#
loop_
_entity.id
_entity.type
_entity.pdbx_description
1 polymer ?
#
loop_
_entity_poly.entity_id
_entity_poly.type
_entity_poly.pdbx_seq_one_letter_code
_entity_poly.pdbx_strand_id
1 'polypeptide(L)' 'MNREDAFVIFLSEVYTEFDLFNHPENIFNMEETGFQLHNEAETVIATKGAENDHTLISGERGENIFIIACCSAEGR' A
#
# COMPACT_ATOMS: atom_id res chain seq x y z
N MET A 1 26.04 -3.01 -22.64
CA MET A 1 25.00 -2.09 -22.12
C MET A 1 24.28 -2.82 -21.02
N ASN A 2 24.29 -2.29 -19.81
CA ASN A 2 23.63 -2.94 -18.69
C ASN A 2 22.11 -2.78 -18.85
N ARG A 3 21.34 -3.68 -18.21
CA ARG A 3 19.87 -3.66 -18.27
C ARG A 3 19.30 -2.34 -17.75
N GLU A 4 19.95 -1.75 -16.76
CA GLU A 4 19.61 -0.45 -16.18
C GLU A 4 19.79 0.68 -17.20
N ASP A 5 20.91 0.67 -17.96
CA ASP A 5 21.15 1.67 -19.01
C ASP A 5 20.09 1.61 -20.10
N ALA A 6 19.71 0.39 -20.52
CA ALA A 6 18.68 0.18 -21.53
C ALA A 6 17.30 0.67 -21.05
N PHE A 7 16.99 0.46 -19.77
CA PHE A 7 15.76 0.94 -19.16
C PHE A 7 15.70 2.47 -19.13
N VAL A 8 16.76 3.15 -18.70
CA VAL A 8 16.81 4.62 -18.61
C VAL A 8 16.69 5.27 -19.99
N ILE A 9 17.34 4.70 -21.01
CA ILE A 9 17.23 5.18 -22.39
C ILE A 9 15.77 5.08 -22.88
N PHE A 10 15.15 3.91 -22.75
CA PHE A 10 13.78 3.71 -23.19
C PHE A 10 12.78 4.61 -22.43
N LEU A 11 12.96 4.76 -21.12
CA LEU A 11 12.13 5.64 -20.30
C LEU A 11 12.23 7.10 -20.78
N SER A 12 13.43 7.55 -21.10
CA SER A 12 13.67 8.91 -21.59
C SER A 12 13.05 9.14 -22.97
N GLU A 13 13.09 8.14 -23.86
CA GLU A 13 12.42 8.18 -25.16
C GLU A 13 10.91 8.34 -25.01
N VAL A 14 10.28 7.53 -24.16
CA VAL A 14 8.83 7.61 -23.87
C VAL A 14 8.45 8.96 -23.28
N TYR A 15 9.20 9.46 -22.31
CA TYR A 15 8.90 10.75 -21.68
C TYR A 15 9.02 11.92 -22.66
N THR A 16 9.93 11.82 -23.62
CA THR A 16 10.10 12.82 -24.68
C THR A 16 9.01 12.71 -25.74
N GLU A 17 8.64 11.49 -26.15
CA GLU A 17 7.60 11.23 -27.16
C GLU A 17 6.23 11.78 -26.72
N PHE A 18 5.89 11.61 -25.44
CA PHE A 18 4.60 12.02 -24.88
C PHE A 18 4.63 13.37 -24.13
N ASP A 19 5.75 14.11 -24.20
CA ASP A 19 5.94 15.41 -23.53
C ASP A 19 5.62 15.40 -22.02
N LEU A 20 5.91 14.28 -21.35
CA LEU A 20 5.56 14.07 -19.95
C LEU A 20 6.39 14.92 -18.98
N PHE A 21 7.55 15.43 -19.42
CA PHE A 21 8.37 16.34 -18.62
C PHE A 21 7.68 17.68 -18.35
N ASN A 22 6.88 18.17 -19.29
CA ASN A 22 6.13 19.41 -19.15
C ASN A 22 4.71 19.19 -18.63
N HIS A 23 4.22 17.94 -18.72
CA HIS A 23 2.86 17.54 -18.35
C HIS A 23 2.84 16.44 -17.27
N PRO A 24 3.30 16.72 -16.04
CA PRO A 24 3.30 15.73 -14.95
C PRO A 24 1.89 15.27 -14.55
N GLU A 25 0.85 16.03 -14.88
CA GLU A 25 -0.55 15.65 -14.70
C GLU A 25 -0.96 14.39 -15.48
N ASN A 26 -0.22 14.07 -16.55
CA ASN A 26 -0.46 12.90 -17.39
C ASN A 26 0.25 11.63 -16.87
N ILE A 27 1.03 11.75 -15.79
CA ILE A 27 1.71 10.62 -15.14
C ILE A 27 0.84 10.14 -13.98
N PHE A 28 0.44 8.88 -14.04
CA PHE A 28 -0.35 8.22 -13.01
C PHE A 28 0.48 7.12 -12.34
N ASN A 29 0.74 7.27 -11.05
CA ASN A 29 1.38 6.25 -10.24
C ASN A 29 0.30 5.33 -9.66
N MET A 30 0.49 4.02 -9.79
CA MET A 30 -0.40 3.01 -9.24
C MET A 30 0.36 2.16 -8.24
N GLU A 31 -0.20 1.97 -7.06
CA GLU A 31 0.39 1.15 -6.00
C GLU A 31 -0.71 0.41 -5.24
N GLU A 32 -0.37 -0.77 -4.73
CA GLU A 32 -1.23 -1.56 -3.86
C GLU A 32 -0.74 -1.45 -2.41
N THR A 33 -1.65 -1.27 -1.46
CA THR A 33 -1.34 -1.33 -0.04
C THR A 33 -2.28 -2.29 0.67
N GLY A 34 -1.70 -3.29 1.35
CA GLY A 34 -2.42 -4.21 2.21
C GLY A 34 -2.49 -3.69 3.64
N PHE A 35 -3.68 -3.64 4.21
CA PHE A 35 -3.95 -3.33 5.60
C PHE A 35 -4.44 -4.58 6.31
N GLN A 36 -3.69 -5.01 7.32
CA GLN A 36 -4.15 -6.05 8.23
C GLN A 36 -5.04 -5.40 9.29
N LEU A 37 -6.32 -5.77 9.33
CA LEU A 37 -7.21 -5.38 10.42
C LEU A 37 -6.70 -6.04 11.70
N HIS A 38 -6.02 -5.26 12.53
CA HIS A 38 -5.64 -5.67 13.87
C HIS A 38 -6.91 -5.73 14.71
N ASN A 39 -7.33 -6.94 15.05
CA ASN A 39 -8.31 -7.16 16.11
C ASN A 39 -7.64 -6.87 17.45
N GLU A 40 -7.43 -5.59 17.79
CA GLU A 40 -7.21 -5.22 19.18
C GLU A 40 -8.53 -5.45 19.92
N ALA A 41 -8.55 -6.37 20.88
CA ALA A 41 -9.77 -6.64 21.62
C ALA A 41 -10.11 -5.44 22.51
N GLU A 42 -11.22 -4.79 22.21
CA GLU A 42 -11.69 -3.61 22.91
C GLU A 42 -12.19 -3.92 24.34
N THR A 43 -12.49 -5.19 24.64
CA THR A 43 -13.00 -5.60 25.95
C THR A 43 -12.44 -6.95 26.37
N VAL A 44 -11.81 -6.94 27.54
CA VAL A 44 -11.31 -8.13 28.21
C VAL A 44 -12.37 -8.64 29.18
N ILE A 45 -12.84 -9.88 29.01
CA ILE A 45 -13.78 -10.52 29.93
C ILE A 45 -12.97 -11.27 30.99
N ALA A 46 -12.77 -10.64 32.14
CA ALA A 46 -12.05 -11.19 33.28
C ALA A 46 -12.99 -11.66 34.39
N THR A 47 -12.72 -12.81 34.98
CA THR A 47 -13.38 -13.20 36.24
C THR A 47 -12.66 -12.51 37.40
N LYS A 48 -13.39 -11.97 38.39
CA LYS A 48 -12.80 -11.28 39.55
C LYS A 48 -11.74 -12.14 40.25
N GLY A 49 -10.47 -11.72 40.17
CA GLY A 49 -9.32 -12.43 40.73
C GLY A 49 -8.42 -13.16 39.72
N ALA A 50 -8.68 -13.04 38.42
CA ALA A 50 -7.79 -13.55 37.38
C ALA A 50 -6.55 -12.64 37.22
N GLU A 51 -5.36 -13.24 37.24
CA GLU A 51 -4.06 -12.54 37.16
C GLU A 51 -3.56 -12.39 35.71
N ASN A 52 -4.17 -13.11 34.76
CA ASN A 52 -3.74 -13.14 33.37
C ASN A 52 -4.95 -13.24 32.43
N ASP A 53 -5.39 -12.09 31.95
CA ASP A 53 -6.45 -12.02 30.96
C ASP A 53 -5.88 -12.29 29.56
N HIS A 54 -6.14 -13.48 29.04
CA HIS A 54 -5.75 -13.83 27.70
C HIS A 54 -6.79 -13.33 26.70
N THR A 55 -6.38 -12.39 25.85
CA THR A 55 -7.16 -12.00 24.68
C THR A 55 -7.20 -13.16 23.68
N LEU A 56 -8.33 -13.87 23.62
CA LEU A 56 -8.63 -14.84 22.56
C LEU A 56 -9.00 -14.08 21.29
N ILE A 57 -7.99 -13.72 20.51
CA ILE A 57 -8.19 -13.24 19.13
C ILE A 57 -8.38 -14.47 18.27
N SER A 58 -9.41 -14.52 17.42
CA SER A 58 -9.58 -15.58 16.42
C SER A 58 -8.25 -15.75 15.66
N GLY A 59 -7.70 -16.96 15.63
CA GLY A 59 -6.48 -17.29 14.88
C GLY A 59 -6.67 -17.26 13.36
N GLU A 60 -7.87 -16.88 12.90
CA GLU A 60 -8.07 -16.47 11.52
C GLU A 60 -7.18 -15.27 11.27
N ARG A 61 -6.25 -15.42 10.32
CA ARG A 61 -5.47 -14.32 9.73
C ARG A 61 -6.39 -13.10 9.65
N GLY A 62 -6.15 -12.10 10.51
CA GLY A 62 -6.96 -10.89 10.58
C GLY A 62 -7.29 -10.41 9.19
N GLU A 63 -8.55 -10.02 8.99
CA GLU A 63 -9.08 -9.62 7.69
C GLU A 63 -8.10 -8.65 7.01
N ASN A 64 -7.57 -9.04 5.84
CA ASN A 64 -6.65 -8.19 5.09
C ASN A 64 -7.44 -7.42 4.04
N ILE A 65 -7.44 -6.11 4.14
CA ILE A 65 -8.01 -5.23 3.12
C ILE A 65 -6.88 -4.75 2.23
N PHE A 66 -6.98 -5.03 0.93
CA PHE A 66 -6.06 -4.49 -0.06
C PHE A 66 -6.71 -3.30 -0.75
N ILE A 67 -5.99 -2.19 -0.80
CA ILE A 67 -6.40 -0.97 -1.50
C ILE A 67 -5.45 -0.76 -2.66
N ILE A 68 -6.00 -0.66 -3.87
CA ILE A 68 -5.26 -0.20 -5.04
C ILE A 68 -5.58 1.28 -5.22
N ALA A 69 -4.55 2.11 -5.22
CA ALA A 69 -4.66 3.54 -5.45
C ALA A 69 -3.91 3.92 -6.73
N CYS A 70 -4.49 4.84 -7.48
CA CYS A 70 -3.87 5.46 -8.65
C CYS A 70 -3.93 6.97 -8.45
N CYS A 71 -2.79 7.65 -8.50
CA CYS A 71 -2.69 9.09 -8.24
C CYS A 71 -1.81 9.77 -9.29
N SER A 72 -2.23 10.93 -9.78
CA SER A 72 -1.37 11.82 -10.58
C SER A 72 -0.76 12.93 -9.72
N ALA A 73 0.17 13.70 -10.29
CA ALA A 73 0.78 14.86 -9.64
C ALA A 73 -0.23 15.95 -9.24
N GLU A 74 -1.43 15.97 -9.85
CA GLU A 74 -2.51 16.89 -9.50
C GLU A 74 -3.32 16.45 -8.27
N GLY A 75 -3.11 15.22 -7.78
CA GLY A 75 -3.75 14.71 -6.57
C GLY A 75 -5.27 14.48 -6.68
N ARG A 76 -5.80 14.29 -7.90
CA ARG A 76 -7.20 13.91 -8.13
C ARG A 76 -7.38 12.41 -8.30
#